data_AF-A0A841D9R3-F1
#
_entry.id   AF-A0A841D9R3-F1
#
_cell.length_a   1.000
_cell.length_b   1.000
_cell.length_c   1.000
_cell.angle_alpha   90.00
_cell.angle_beta   90.00
_cell.angle_gamma   90.00
#
_symmetry.space_group_name_H-M   'P 1'
#
loop_
_entity.id
_entity.type
_entity.pdbx_description
1 polymer ?
#
loop_
_entity_poly.entity_id
_entity_poly.type
_entity_poly.pdbx_seq_one_letter_code
_entity_poly.pdbx_strand_id
1 'polypeptide(L)'
;MARTALTAVASSEDGINLETVDTAAELTDGNSFAWTADRRVWIRNGDDASLTVAFPTPGTVGRGSRAIADGGGSIPAGEHRLFGPFGPEFRQADGSVWINYTGTTPTSVTVAVLD
;
A
#
# COMPACT_ATOMS: atom_id res chain seq x y z
N MET A 1 -12.07 -4.25 -11.60
CA MET A 1 -12.72 -3.31 -10.66
C MET A 1 -11.80 -2.12 -10.47
N ALA A 2 -12.33 -0.93 -10.19
CA ALA A 2 -11.55 0.29 -10.14
C ALA A 2 -11.00 0.51 -8.73
N ARG A 3 -9.68 0.60 -8.59
CA ARG A 3 -9.01 0.88 -7.31
C ARG A 3 -9.20 2.34 -6.90
N THR A 4 -9.27 2.59 -5.60
CA THR A 4 -9.33 3.96 -5.07
C THR A 4 -7.94 4.59 -5.10
N ALA A 5 -7.79 5.64 -5.90
CA ALA A 5 -6.51 6.36 -6.03
C ALA A 5 -6.23 7.23 -4.80
N LEU A 6 -5.04 7.06 -4.22
CA LEU A 6 -4.52 7.83 -3.10
C LEU A 6 -3.63 8.96 -3.62
N THR A 7 -3.77 10.13 -3.01
CA THR A 7 -2.90 11.29 -3.27
C THR A 7 -1.75 11.27 -2.28
N ALA A 8 -0.52 11.43 -2.79
CA ALA A 8 0.66 11.53 -1.94
C ALA A 8 0.71 12.88 -1.22
N VAL A 9 1.15 12.87 0.03
CA VAL A 9 1.32 14.05 0.86
C VAL A 9 2.80 14.29 1.08
N ALA A 10 3.25 15.50 0.77
CA ALA A 10 4.65 15.88 0.95
C ALA A 10 4.96 16.04 2.45
N SER A 11 6.13 15.55 2.85
CA SER A 11 6.71 15.90 4.15
C SER A 11 7.20 17.35 4.17
N SER A 12 7.10 18.02 5.33
CA SER A 12 7.63 19.37 5.56
C SER A 12 8.71 19.35 6.63
N GLU A 13 9.44 20.46 6.81
CA GLU A 13 10.41 20.60 7.91
C GLU A 13 9.75 20.47 9.29
N ASP A 14 8.47 20.79 9.41
CA ASP A 14 7.65 20.60 10.61
C ASP A 14 7.22 19.13 10.83
N GLY A 15 7.61 18.25 9.90
CA GLY A 15 7.14 16.87 9.85
C GLY A 15 5.74 16.76 9.25
N ILE A 16 5.11 15.61 9.47
CA ILE A 16 3.76 15.31 9.03
C ILE A 16 3.08 14.42 10.08
N ASN A 17 1.83 14.74 10.42
CA ASN A 17 1.02 13.87 11.26
C ASN A 17 0.19 12.93 10.38
N LEU A 18 0.63 11.68 10.30
CA LEU A 18 0.03 10.63 9.46
C LEU A 18 -1.43 10.35 9.79
N GLU A 19 -1.84 10.47 11.05
CA GLU A 19 -3.22 10.24 11.49
C GLU A 19 -4.19 11.38 11.11
N THR A 20 -3.67 12.48 10.55
CA THR A 20 -4.49 13.60 10.08
C THR A 20 -4.62 13.66 8.57
N VAL A 21 -3.76 12.91 7.86
CA VAL A 21 -3.69 12.88 6.40
C VAL A 21 -4.05 11.51 5.84
N ASP A 22 -4.30 10.53 6.71
CA ASP A 22 -4.74 9.21 6.33
C ASP A 22 -6.20 9.24 5.86
N THR A 23 -6.52 8.24 5.07
CA THR A 23 -7.86 8.04 4.52
C THR A 23 -8.28 6.60 4.76
N ALA A 24 -9.59 6.35 4.82
CA ALA A 24 -10.10 5.00 4.94
C ALA A 24 -9.65 4.16 3.72
N ALA A 25 -9.10 2.98 3.98
CA ALA A 25 -8.68 2.06 2.94
C ALA A 25 -9.90 1.47 2.20
N GLU A 26 -9.77 1.27 0.89
CA GLU A 26 -10.78 0.56 0.11
C GLU A 26 -10.50 -0.94 0.22
N LEU A 27 -11.17 -1.61 1.14
CA LEU A 27 -10.87 -3.00 1.50
C LEU A 27 -11.38 -4.01 0.46
N THR A 28 -12.30 -3.62 -0.43
CA THR A 28 -12.87 -4.51 -1.44
C THR A 28 -11.97 -4.62 -2.67
N ASP A 29 -11.70 -3.49 -3.31
CA ASP A 29 -10.95 -3.42 -4.57
C ASP A 29 -9.48 -3.03 -4.36
N GLY A 30 -9.13 -2.56 -3.17
CA GLY A 30 -7.82 -2.04 -2.84
C GLY A 30 -7.63 -0.58 -3.23
N ASN A 31 -6.45 -0.08 -2.87
CA ASN A 31 -6.01 1.26 -3.21
C ASN A 31 -4.94 1.24 -4.30
N SER A 32 -4.68 2.40 -4.90
CA SER A 32 -3.53 2.62 -5.79
C SER A 32 -2.93 4.00 -5.59
N PHE A 33 -1.67 4.18 -5.95
CA PHE A 33 -1.01 5.49 -5.96
C PHE A 33 0.01 5.56 -7.09
N ALA A 34 0.28 6.75 -7.64
CA ALA A 34 1.27 6.87 -8.71
C ALA A 34 2.67 6.46 -8.22
N TRP A 35 3.40 5.68 -9.01
CA TRP A 35 4.73 5.21 -8.63
C TRP A 35 5.77 6.34 -8.71
N THR A 36 6.58 6.47 -7.66
CA THR A 36 7.85 7.22 -7.65
C THR A 36 8.88 6.43 -6.84
N ALA A 37 10.17 6.71 -7.01
CA ALA A 37 11.24 5.95 -6.38
C ALA A 37 11.28 6.11 -4.85
N ASP A 38 10.86 7.27 -4.33
CA ASP A 38 11.01 7.62 -2.92
C ASP A 38 9.72 7.44 -2.11
N ARG A 39 8.59 7.20 -2.80
CA ARG A 39 7.28 7.09 -2.16
C ARG A 39 7.21 5.94 -1.18
N ARG A 40 6.59 6.24 -0.04
CA ARG A 40 6.30 5.27 1.01
C ARG A 40 4.82 5.26 1.30
N VAL A 41 4.35 4.13 1.79
CA VAL A 41 2.95 3.96 2.18
C VAL A 41 2.92 3.64 3.66
N TRP A 42 2.19 4.44 4.42
CA TRP A 42 1.86 4.16 5.80
C TRP A 42 0.47 3.57 5.86
N ILE A 43 0.32 2.46 6.59
CA ILE A 43 -0.95 1.77 6.77
C ILE A 43 -1.12 1.50 8.25
N ARG A 44 -2.28 1.85 8.80
CA ARG A 44 -2.68 1.52 10.16
C ARG A 44 -3.82 0.53 10.14
N ASN A 45 -3.67 -0.48 10.98
CA ASN A 45 -4.70 -1.44 11.28
C ASN A 45 -5.33 -1.09 12.63
N GLY A 46 -6.48 -0.43 12.60
CA GLY A 46 -7.31 -0.12 13.76
C GLY A 46 -8.30 -1.24 14.12
N ASP A 47 -8.25 -2.40 13.46
CA ASP A 47 -9.06 -3.56 13.79
C ASP A 47 -8.45 -4.38 14.96
N ASP A 48 -9.20 -5.36 15.44
CA ASP A 48 -8.83 -6.28 16.54
C ASP A 48 -8.11 -7.55 16.05
N ALA A 49 -7.97 -7.73 14.74
CA ALA A 49 -7.28 -8.85 14.11
C ALA A 49 -6.09 -8.37 13.24
N SER A 50 -5.18 -9.29 12.91
CA SER A 50 -4.05 -8.98 12.02
C SER A 50 -4.54 -8.71 10.60
N LEU A 51 -4.03 -7.65 10.00
CA LEU A 51 -4.19 -7.31 8.59
C LEU A 51 -2.98 -7.79 7.80
N THR A 52 -3.20 -8.36 6.61
CA THR A 52 -2.15 -8.69 5.64
C THR A 52 -2.27 -7.76 4.45
N VAL A 53 -1.19 -7.04 4.17
CA VAL A 53 -1.09 -6.12 3.04
C VAL A 53 -0.23 -6.76 1.96
N ALA A 54 -0.68 -6.70 0.71
CA ALA A 54 0.07 -7.14 -0.45
C ALA A 54 0.22 -6.02 -1.49
N PHE A 55 1.39 -5.94 -2.11
CA PHE A 55 1.72 -5.03 -3.19
C PHE A 55 2.03 -5.87 -4.43
N PRO A 56 1.08 -6.00 -5.36
CA PRO A 56 1.24 -6.86 -6.52
C PRO A 56 2.41 -6.44 -7.41
N THR A 57 3.13 -7.41 -7.96
CA THR A 57 4.15 -7.19 -8.99
C THR A 57 3.68 -7.77 -10.32
N PRO A 58 3.58 -6.99 -11.42
CA PRO A 58 3.09 -7.51 -12.70
C PRO A 58 4.19 -8.23 -13.50
N GLY A 59 5.44 -8.17 -13.05
CA GLY A 59 6.60 -8.67 -13.78
C GLY A 59 6.72 -10.19 -13.75
N THR A 60 7.39 -10.72 -14.77
CA THR A 60 7.82 -12.12 -14.81
C THR A 60 9.31 -12.19 -15.14
N VAL A 61 9.98 -13.26 -14.71
CA VAL A 61 11.40 -13.49 -14.96
C VAL A 61 11.64 -14.73 -15.82
N GLY A 62 12.61 -14.59 -16.73
CA GLY A 62 13.11 -15.66 -17.58
C GLY A 62 12.15 -16.09 -18.71
N ARG A 63 12.63 -17.01 -19.56
CA ARG A 63 11.88 -17.54 -20.72
C ARG A 63 10.65 -18.39 -20.34
N GLY A 64 10.53 -18.77 -19.08
CA GLY A 64 9.42 -19.54 -18.55
C GLY A 64 8.31 -18.70 -17.91
N SER A 65 8.36 -17.36 -18.05
CA SER A 65 7.34 -16.44 -17.51
C SER A 65 7.03 -16.65 -16.03
N ARG A 66 8.06 -16.84 -15.18
CA ARG A 66 7.86 -17.03 -13.75
C ARG A 66 7.44 -15.72 -13.10
N ALA A 67 6.28 -15.66 -12.47
CA ALA A 67 5.81 -14.46 -11.78
C ALA A 67 6.81 -14.02 -10.69
N ILE A 68 7.07 -12.72 -10.63
CA ILE A 68 7.72 -12.11 -9.46
C ILE A 68 6.73 -12.22 -8.30
N ALA A 69 7.25 -12.55 -7.11
CA ALA A 69 6.40 -12.65 -5.93
C ALA A 69 5.96 -11.26 -5.48
N ASP A 70 4.70 -11.13 -5.11
CA ASP A 70 4.16 -9.91 -4.54
C ASP A 70 4.88 -9.54 -3.23
N GLY A 71 5.13 -8.24 -3.05
CA GLY A 71 5.63 -7.72 -1.79
C GLY A 71 4.51 -7.59 -0.77
N GLY A 72 4.86 -7.36 0.50
CA GLY A 72 3.85 -7.18 1.53
C GLY A 72 4.31 -7.53 2.92
N GLY A 73 3.35 -7.62 3.83
CA GLY A 73 3.56 -8.03 5.20
C GLY A 73 2.30 -7.93 6.03
N SER A 74 2.34 -8.54 7.21
CA SER A 74 1.30 -8.37 8.21
C SER A 74 1.50 -7.08 9.01
N ILE A 75 0.37 -6.52 9.45
CA ILE A 75 0.24 -5.46 10.41
C ILE A 75 -0.63 -6.03 11.56
N PRO A 76 -0.09 -6.18 12.77
CA PRO A 76 -0.87 -6.64 13.91
C PRO A 76 -2.08 -5.72 14.20
N ALA A 77 -3.01 -6.22 15.01
CA ALA A 77 -4.16 -5.44 15.48
C ALA A 77 -3.70 -4.19 16.27
N GLY A 78 -4.32 -3.04 16.00
CA GLY A 78 -4.02 -1.76 16.64
C GLY A 78 -2.69 -1.11 16.22
N GLU A 79 -1.91 -1.75 15.35
CA GLU A 79 -0.57 -1.32 14.96
C GLU A 79 -0.56 -0.62 13.59
N HIS A 80 0.56 0.02 13.27
CA HIS A 80 0.81 0.59 11.95
C HIS A 80 2.14 0.11 11.37
N ARG A 81 2.28 0.22 10.05
CA ARG A 81 3.52 -0.12 9.37
C ARG A 81 3.76 0.80 8.17
N LEU A 82 5.04 1.13 7.97
CA LEU A 82 5.52 1.81 6.79
C LEU A 82 6.07 0.79 5.78
N PHE A 83 5.67 0.92 4.52
CA PHE A 83 6.11 0.11 3.39
C PHE A 83 6.79 0.99 2.34
N GLY A 84 7.70 0.37 1.58
CA GLY A 84 8.53 1.04 0.59
C GLY A 84 9.95 1.38 1.11
N PRO A 85 10.74 2.12 0.33
CA PRO A 85 10.45 2.58 -1.04
C PRO A 85 10.22 1.43 -2.02
N PHE A 86 9.40 1.67 -3.04
CA PHE A 86 9.01 0.63 -4.01
C PHE A 86 9.87 0.69 -5.27
N GLY A 87 10.53 -0.42 -5.58
CA GLY A 87 11.25 -0.58 -6.84
C GLY A 87 10.31 -0.54 -8.07
N PRO A 88 10.86 -0.38 -9.28
CA PRO A 88 10.08 -0.34 -10.52
C PRO A 88 9.29 -1.63 -10.79
N GLU A 89 9.66 -2.75 -10.17
CA GLU A 89 8.95 -4.03 -10.26
C GLU A 89 7.53 -4.00 -9.69
N PHE A 90 7.18 -3.01 -8.86
CA PHE A 90 5.83 -2.82 -8.32
C PHE A 90 4.94 -1.94 -9.21
N ARG A 91 5.53 -1.31 -10.24
CA ARG A 91 4.82 -0.39 -11.13
C ARG A 91 3.95 -1.17 -12.12
N GLN A 92 2.67 -0.87 -12.07
CA GLN A 92 1.64 -1.44 -12.93
C GLN A 92 1.66 -0.80 -14.32
N ALA A 93 0.92 -1.40 -15.27
CA ALA A 93 0.83 -0.89 -16.64
C ALA A 93 0.27 0.54 -16.72
N ASP A 94 -0.54 0.95 -15.75
CA ASP A 94 -1.10 2.30 -15.60
C ASP A 94 -0.13 3.30 -14.91
N GLY A 95 1.05 2.85 -14.50
CA GLY A 95 2.05 3.65 -13.81
C GLY A 95 1.82 3.82 -12.30
N SER A 96 0.84 3.12 -11.73
CA SER A 96 0.59 3.12 -10.29
C SER A 96 1.24 1.92 -9.57
N VAL A 97 1.30 1.98 -8.26
CA VAL A 97 1.49 0.83 -7.38
C VAL A 97 0.13 0.47 -6.79
N TRP A 98 -0.17 -0.82 -6.73
CA TRP A 98 -1.42 -1.33 -6.19
C TRP A 98 -1.24 -1.82 -4.76
N ILE A 99 -2.27 -1.65 -3.93
CA ILE A 99 -2.30 -2.11 -2.55
C ILE A 99 -3.53 -2.99 -2.37
N ASN A 100 -3.33 -4.19 -1.85
CA ASN A 100 -4.39 -5.14 -1.50
C ASN A 100 -4.38 -5.38 0.00
N TYR A 101 -5.58 -5.55 0.56
CA TYR A 101 -5.80 -5.80 1.97
C TYR A 101 -6.51 -7.13 2.14
N THR A 102 -6.02 -7.97 3.05
CA THR A 102 -6.63 -9.25 3.39
C THR A 102 -6.58 -9.43 4.90
N GLY A 103 -7.66 -9.92 5.49
CA GLY A 103 -7.76 -10.10 6.93
C GLY A 103 -9.13 -10.65 7.31
N THR A 104 -9.30 -10.97 8.58
CA THR A 104 -10.62 -11.37 9.10
C THR A 104 -11.47 -10.12 9.25
N THR A 105 -12.32 -9.86 8.24
CA THR A 105 -13.28 -8.75 8.22
C THR A 105 -12.66 -7.41 8.65
N PRO A 106 -11.63 -6.91 7.94
CA PRO A 106 -11.09 -5.60 8.25
C PRO A 106 -12.19 -4.55 8.06
N THR A 107 -12.28 -3.59 8.98
CA THR A 107 -13.26 -2.50 8.96
C THR A 107 -12.66 -1.14 9.29
N SER A 108 -11.52 -1.15 9.97
CA SER A 108 -10.86 0.02 10.55
C SER A 108 -9.42 0.08 10.05
N VAL A 109 -9.23 0.21 8.74
CA VAL A 109 -7.90 0.35 8.14
C VAL A 109 -7.78 1.72 7.51
N THR A 110 -6.71 2.44 7.85
CA THR A 110 -6.39 3.72 7.25
C THR A 110 -5.04 3.67 6.54
N VAL A 111 -4.91 4.49 5.50
CA VAL A 111 -3.74 4.52 4.62
C VAL A 111 -3.39 5.96 4.24
N ALA A 112 -2.09 6.24 4.22
CA ALA A 112 -1.50 7.49 3.73
C ALA A 112 -0.31 7.19 2.82
N VAL A 113 -0.10 8.01 1.80
CA VAL A 113 1.05 7.93 0.89
C VAL A 113 1.93 9.16 1.12
N LEU A 114 3.22 8.94 1.24
CA LEU A 114 4.21 9.98 1.54
C LEU A 114 5.17 10.18 0.37
N ASP A 115 5.44 11.45 0.07
CA ASP A 115 6.54 11.92 -0.78
C ASP A 115 7.71 12.46 0.08
#